data_AF-A0AAD9CYM4-F1
#
_entry.id   AF-A0AAD9CYM4-F1
#
_cell.length_a   1.000
_cell.length_b   1.000
_cell.length_c   1.000
_cell.angle_alpha   90.00
_cell.angle_beta   90.00
_cell.angle_gamma   90.00
#
_symmetry.space_group_name_H-M   'P 1'
#
loop_
_entity.id
_entity.type
_entity.pdbx_description
1 polymer ?
#
loop_
_entity_poly.entity_id
_entity_poly.type
_entity_poly.pdbx_seq_one_letter_code
_entity_poly.pdbx_strand_id
1 'polypeptide(L)'
;MTVLQDITAYIANTTTTLSPINLPLAPVTPLSQLLHHVTTTHVHPVYYPFLRFGAIHAARVTLVWAALTRGRKRTVPFFQDLFGYLVMCWGGGTVTSLLLSQPPSWLIDPTPWLVYPPIYLALVSTGLARFIVSTAPTLVNLFGAYIDGITRGTTISALPSTLSASSPAIAESLLATALISGITVSSGGWIVQAFGMHEDEWKVGKPTVLNGGVLDTLDLWSGALTGLLYATLTGSFAELDGARAVLALAIPDDLRAKRLGKGIVDTNTARAISVLVLGSLLAARVVTQAILGLRDRKPVTRVQTQEEIIEELTGEKVEVVKTPLDVQIGGTKVTPRKKRGKSAGLGS
;
A
#
# COMPACT_ATOMS: atom_id res chain seq x y z
N MET A 1 -18.14 -29.73 -34.28
CA MET A 1 -16.94 -29.36 -33.52
C MET A 1 -17.23 -29.65 -32.07
N THR A 2 -16.35 -30.38 -31.40
CA THR A 2 -16.65 -31.00 -30.10
C THR A 2 -16.32 -30.04 -28.96
N VAL A 3 -17.09 -30.10 -27.86
CA VAL A 3 -16.85 -29.36 -26.61
C VAL A 3 -15.38 -29.45 -26.14
N LEU A 4 -14.70 -30.54 -26.48
CA LEU A 4 -13.27 -30.73 -26.23
C LEU A 4 -12.39 -29.71 -26.98
N GLN A 5 -12.73 -29.32 -28.21
CA GLN A 5 -12.01 -28.30 -28.98
C GLN A 5 -12.19 -26.91 -28.35
N ASP A 6 -13.38 -26.59 -27.86
CA ASP A 6 -13.65 -25.30 -27.19
C ASP A 6 -12.94 -25.21 -25.84
N ILE A 7 -12.92 -26.30 -25.07
CA ILE A 7 -12.14 -26.38 -23.82
C ILE A 7 -10.64 -26.28 -24.12
N THR A 8 -10.15 -26.95 -25.16
CA THR A 8 -8.73 -26.90 -25.54
C THR A 8 -8.34 -25.50 -26.03
N ALA A 9 -9.20 -24.84 -26.80
CA ALA A 9 -9.00 -23.46 -27.24
C ALA A 9 -9.04 -22.47 -26.07
N TYR A 10 -9.97 -22.65 -25.13
CA TYR A 10 -10.04 -21.84 -23.91
C TYR A 10 -8.80 -22.03 -23.04
N ILE A 11 -8.37 -23.28 -22.80
CA ILE A 11 -7.14 -23.57 -22.05
C ILE A 11 -5.92 -23.02 -22.80
N ALA A 12 -5.80 -23.17 -24.11
CA ALA A 12 -4.69 -22.63 -24.89
C ALA A 12 -4.66 -21.09 -24.86
N ASN A 13 -5.81 -20.43 -24.96
CA ASN A 13 -5.93 -18.97 -24.87
C ASN A 13 -5.63 -18.48 -23.45
N THR A 14 -6.07 -19.21 -22.43
CA THR A 14 -5.77 -18.90 -21.03
C THR A 14 -4.30 -19.17 -20.70
N THR A 15 -3.71 -20.23 -21.25
CA THR A 15 -2.30 -20.61 -21.05
C THR A 15 -1.35 -19.68 -21.79
N THR A 16 -1.75 -19.14 -22.95
CA THR A 16 -1.01 -18.07 -23.64
C THR A 16 -1.10 -16.76 -22.88
N THR A 17 -2.21 -16.44 -22.20
CA THR A 17 -2.27 -15.30 -21.27
C THR A 17 -1.55 -15.51 -19.94
N LEU A 18 -1.34 -16.78 -19.53
CA LEU A 18 -0.61 -17.16 -18.31
C LEU A 18 0.85 -17.53 -18.57
N SER A 19 1.29 -17.48 -19.84
CA SER A 19 2.69 -17.60 -20.21
C SER A 19 3.48 -16.53 -19.46
N PRO A 20 4.55 -16.87 -18.72
CA PRO A 20 5.37 -15.90 -18.00
C PRO A 20 6.06 -14.87 -18.91
N ILE A 21 5.90 -14.98 -20.24
CA ILE A 21 6.51 -14.14 -21.26
C ILE A 21 5.50 -13.14 -21.86
N ASN A 22 4.19 -13.39 -21.77
CA ASN A 22 3.17 -12.48 -22.28
C ASN A 22 2.78 -11.46 -21.20
N LEU A 23 3.59 -10.41 -21.06
CA LEU A 23 3.16 -9.22 -20.33
C LEU A 23 1.86 -8.71 -20.99
N PRO A 24 0.79 -8.44 -20.22
CA PRO A 24 -0.41 -7.82 -20.78
C PRO A 24 -0.06 -6.36 -21.13
N LEU A 25 0.53 -6.15 -22.31
CA LEU A 25 1.00 -4.84 -22.79
C LEU A 25 -0.09 -4.03 -23.50
N ALA A 26 -1.26 -4.62 -23.71
CA ALA A 26 -2.44 -3.93 -24.24
C ALA A 26 -2.80 -2.60 -23.53
N PRO A 27 -2.65 -2.42 -22.20
CA PRO A 27 -2.97 -1.17 -21.53
C PRO A 27 -1.82 -0.15 -21.56
N VAL A 28 -0.66 -0.44 -22.17
CA VAL A 28 0.53 0.45 -22.10
C VAL A 28 0.26 1.81 -22.72
N THR A 29 -0.37 1.88 -23.90
CA THR A 29 -0.67 3.15 -24.57
C THR A 29 -1.69 4.00 -23.79
N PRO A 30 -2.86 3.46 -23.38
CA PRO A 30 -3.78 4.19 -22.50
C PRO A 30 -3.14 4.62 -21.18
N LEU A 31 -2.32 3.76 -20.56
CA LEU A 31 -1.62 4.06 -19.32
C LEU A 31 -0.60 5.19 -19.52
N SER A 32 0.17 5.17 -20.62
CA SER A 32 1.10 6.25 -20.97
C SER A 32 0.38 7.60 -21.11
N GLN A 33 -0.77 7.62 -21.79
CA GLN A 33 -1.61 8.81 -21.90
C GLN A 33 -2.14 9.28 -20.54
N LEU A 34 -2.61 8.36 -19.68
CA LEU A 34 -3.05 8.67 -18.33
C LEU A 34 -1.90 9.26 -17.49
N LEU A 35 -0.72 8.65 -17.54
CA LEU A 35 0.48 9.12 -16.83
C LEU A 35 0.90 10.51 -17.31
N HIS A 36 0.89 10.75 -18.62
CA HIS A 36 1.13 12.07 -19.16
C HIS A 36 0.10 13.07 -18.62
N HIS A 37 -1.18 12.76 -18.74
CA HIS A 37 -2.25 13.64 -18.27
C HIS A 37 -2.14 13.97 -16.78
N VAL A 38 -1.88 12.97 -15.93
CA VAL A 38 -1.75 13.15 -14.48
C VAL A 38 -0.51 13.96 -14.11
N THR A 39 0.58 13.87 -14.88
CA THR A 39 1.83 14.58 -14.60
C THR A 39 1.90 15.97 -15.23
N THR A 40 1.04 16.32 -16.19
CA THR A 40 1.05 17.63 -16.86
C THR A 40 -0.18 18.50 -16.59
N THR A 41 -1.27 17.92 -16.06
CA THR A 41 -2.52 18.66 -15.84
C THR A 41 -2.67 19.08 -14.38
N HIS A 42 -3.05 20.35 -14.17
CA HIS A 42 -3.43 20.85 -12.85
C HIS A 42 -4.73 20.20 -12.34
N VAL A 43 -4.90 20.11 -11.03
CA VAL A 43 -6.16 19.71 -10.41
C VAL A 43 -7.26 20.71 -10.77
N HIS A 44 -6.99 22.00 -10.58
CA HIS A 44 -7.86 23.08 -11.03
C HIS A 44 -7.02 24.26 -11.53
N PRO A 45 -7.28 24.83 -12.73
CA PRO A 45 -6.39 25.83 -13.34
C PRO A 45 -6.24 27.13 -12.52
N VAL A 46 -7.26 27.52 -11.75
CA VAL A 46 -7.27 28.77 -10.96
C VAL A 46 -7.12 28.51 -9.46
N TYR A 47 -8.08 27.82 -8.84
CA TYR A 47 -8.14 27.65 -7.38
C TYR A 47 -7.14 26.65 -6.78
N TYR A 48 -6.63 25.70 -7.57
CA TYR A 48 -5.68 24.71 -7.08
C TYR A 48 -4.72 24.30 -8.21
N PRO A 49 -3.82 25.21 -8.63
CA PRO A 49 -2.98 25.08 -9.83
C PRO A 49 -1.78 24.15 -9.60
N PHE A 50 -1.98 23.06 -8.86
CA PHE A 50 -0.95 22.05 -8.60
C PHE A 50 -1.22 20.82 -9.46
N LEU A 51 -0.15 20.14 -9.87
CA LEU A 51 -0.25 18.93 -10.69
C LEU A 51 -1.05 17.84 -9.99
N ARG A 52 -1.93 17.17 -10.74
CA ARG A 52 -2.78 16.07 -10.25
C ARG A 52 -1.96 14.95 -9.62
N PHE A 53 -0.78 14.69 -10.18
CA PHE A 53 0.16 13.70 -9.65
C PHE A 53 0.42 13.86 -8.15
N GLY A 54 0.78 15.08 -7.72
CA GLY A 54 1.08 15.36 -6.31
C GLY A 54 -0.15 15.18 -5.42
N ALA A 55 -1.31 15.63 -5.89
CA ALA A 55 -2.57 15.49 -5.15
C ALA A 55 -3.03 14.03 -5.02
N ILE A 56 -2.91 13.23 -6.08
CA ILE A 56 -3.23 11.80 -6.08
C ILE A 56 -2.31 11.05 -5.10
N HIS A 57 -1.00 11.33 -5.14
CA HIS A 57 -0.05 10.73 -4.20
C HIS A 57 -0.38 11.13 -2.75
N ALA A 58 -0.60 12.42 -2.48
CA ALA A 58 -0.96 12.90 -1.15
C ALA A 58 -2.25 12.26 -0.63
N ALA A 59 -3.30 12.14 -1.46
CA ALA A 59 -4.55 11.49 -1.09
C ALA A 59 -4.35 10.01 -0.80
N ARG A 60 -3.58 9.30 -1.65
CA ARG A 60 -3.26 7.89 -1.45
C ARG A 60 -2.50 7.65 -0.14
N VAL A 61 -1.43 8.40 0.11
CA VAL A 61 -0.66 8.28 1.37
C VAL A 61 -1.54 8.63 2.57
N THR A 62 -2.49 9.55 2.43
CA THR A 62 -3.44 9.88 3.50
C THR A 62 -4.33 8.69 3.86
N LEU A 63 -4.80 7.93 2.86
CA LEU A 63 -5.56 6.70 3.10
C LEU A 63 -4.69 5.62 3.77
N VAL A 64 -3.42 5.49 3.37
CA VAL A 64 -2.48 4.58 4.04
C VAL A 64 -2.27 5.00 5.49
N TRP A 65 -2.05 6.30 5.74
CA TRP A 65 -1.89 6.85 7.09
C TRP A 65 -3.14 6.60 7.95
N ALA A 66 -4.33 6.82 7.41
CA ALA A 66 -5.58 6.53 8.11
C ALA A 66 -5.75 5.02 8.42
N ALA A 67 -5.26 4.14 7.54
CA ALA A 67 -5.25 2.70 7.78
C ALA A 67 -4.27 2.30 8.89
N LEU A 68 -3.05 2.84 8.87
CA LEU A 68 -2.01 2.57 9.88
C LEU A 68 -2.40 3.10 11.27
N THR A 69 -3.17 4.19 11.32
CA THR A 69 -3.56 4.85 12.59
C THR A 69 -4.93 4.41 13.12
N ARG A 70 -5.63 3.51 12.42
CA ARG A 70 -7.01 3.08 12.77
C ARG A 70 -7.11 2.41 14.15
N GLY A 71 -6.06 1.76 14.63
CA GLY A 71 -6.04 0.99 15.88
C GLY A 71 -5.61 1.77 17.13
N ARG A 72 -5.33 3.07 17.00
CA ARG A 72 -4.89 3.92 18.11
C ARG A 72 -5.92 3.98 19.22
N LYS A 73 -5.49 3.84 20.47
CA LYS A 73 -6.35 3.88 21.65
C LYS A 73 -6.46 5.28 22.23
N ARG A 74 -5.47 6.13 21.96
CA ARG A 74 -5.39 7.50 22.45
C ARG A 74 -5.49 8.51 21.32
N THR A 75 -6.00 9.69 21.64
CA THR A 75 -5.97 10.83 20.74
C THR A 75 -4.55 11.38 20.68
N VAL A 76 -3.91 11.27 19.52
CA VAL A 76 -2.59 11.86 19.27
C VAL A 76 -2.74 13.36 18.96
N PRO A 77 -1.88 14.24 19.49
CA PRO A 77 -1.88 15.65 19.14
C PRO A 77 -1.83 15.89 17.63
N PHE A 78 -2.60 16.88 17.16
CA PHE A 78 -2.74 17.17 15.73
C PHE A 78 -1.39 17.32 14.99
N PHE A 79 -0.47 18.12 15.53
CA PHE A 79 0.84 18.34 14.90
C PHE A 79 1.72 17.09 14.89
N GLN A 80 1.61 16.24 15.90
CA GLN A 80 2.33 14.97 15.93
C GLN A 80 1.80 14.02 14.85
N ASP A 81 0.49 13.96 14.66
CA ASP A 81 -0.11 13.14 13.60
C ASP A 81 0.21 13.67 12.20
N LEU A 82 0.07 14.99 12.00
CA LEU A 82 0.44 15.65 10.75
C LEU A 82 1.92 15.44 10.43
N PHE A 83 2.82 15.57 11.41
CA PHE A 83 4.25 15.34 11.18
C PHE A 83 4.54 13.90 10.74
N GLY A 84 3.95 12.90 11.40
CA GLY A 84 4.10 11.50 11.02
C GLY A 84 3.61 11.24 9.58
N TYR A 85 2.48 11.83 9.22
CA TYR A 85 1.97 11.81 7.85
C TYR A 85 2.94 12.46 6.84
N LEU A 86 3.49 13.64 7.14
CA LEU A 86 4.43 14.34 6.26
C LEU A 86 5.74 13.56 6.07
N VAL A 87 6.24 12.93 7.13
CA VAL A 87 7.39 12.01 7.05
C VAL A 87 7.08 10.83 6.13
N MET A 88 5.87 10.27 6.20
CA MET A 88 5.46 9.21 5.29
C MET A 88 5.45 9.68 3.82
N CYS A 89 4.96 10.89 3.58
CA CYS A 89 4.82 11.47 2.25
C CYS A 89 6.16 11.83 1.60
N TRP A 90 7.07 12.41 2.37
CA TRP A 90 8.30 13.01 1.85
C TRP A 90 9.57 12.24 2.21
N GLY A 91 9.48 11.22 3.06
CA GLY A 91 10.67 10.48 3.52
C GLY A 91 11.45 9.84 2.38
N GLY A 92 10.75 9.35 1.35
CA GLY A 92 11.32 8.87 0.08
C GLY A 92 12.31 9.86 -0.55
N GLY A 93 11.79 11.02 -0.95
CA GLY A 93 12.58 12.09 -1.54
C GLY A 93 13.63 12.66 -0.57
N THR A 94 13.31 12.74 0.72
CA THR A 94 14.23 13.28 1.74
C THR A 94 15.47 12.40 1.89
N VAL A 95 15.31 11.08 2.04
CA VAL A 95 16.44 10.15 2.14
C VAL A 95 17.26 10.15 0.86
N THR A 96 16.60 10.12 -0.30
CA THR A 96 17.31 10.17 -1.60
C THR A 96 18.09 11.47 -1.77
N SER A 97 17.51 12.61 -1.44
CA SER A 97 18.19 13.91 -1.46
C SER A 97 19.42 13.90 -0.54
N LEU A 98 19.30 13.39 0.70
CA LEU A 98 20.43 13.28 1.62
C LEU A 98 21.55 12.37 1.07
N LEU A 99 21.20 11.21 0.51
CA LEU A 99 22.18 10.29 -0.09
C LEU A 99 22.89 10.90 -1.31
N LEU A 100 22.19 11.74 -2.07
CA LEU A 100 22.73 12.42 -3.24
C LEU A 100 23.35 13.79 -2.93
N SER A 101 23.46 14.15 -1.65
CA SER A 101 23.94 15.47 -1.18
C SER A 101 23.19 16.66 -1.81
N GLN A 102 21.88 16.49 -2.01
CA GLN A 102 20.97 17.51 -2.53
C GLN A 102 19.99 17.96 -1.43
N PRO A 103 19.48 19.20 -1.49
CA PRO A 103 18.42 19.62 -0.58
C PRO A 103 17.10 18.88 -0.90
N PRO A 104 16.38 18.35 0.11
CA PRO A 104 15.02 17.83 -0.07
C PRO A 104 14.07 18.84 -0.73
N SER A 105 13.22 18.38 -1.65
CA SER A 105 12.33 19.27 -2.43
C SER A 105 11.40 20.11 -1.57
N TRP A 106 10.89 19.58 -0.46
CA TRP A 106 10.02 20.31 0.46
C TRP A 106 10.70 21.47 1.18
N LEU A 107 12.05 21.56 1.16
CA LEU A 107 12.78 22.72 1.70
C LEU A 107 12.95 23.84 0.67
N ILE A 108 12.93 23.52 -0.62
CA ILE A 108 13.26 24.47 -1.70
C ILE A 108 12.06 24.83 -2.58
N ASP A 109 10.98 24.06 -2.51
CA ASP A 109 9.74 24.28 -3.25
C ASP A 109 8.57 24.35 -2.24
N PRO A 110 7.74 25.41 -2.25
CA PRO A 110 6.55 25.49 -1.41
C PRO A 110 5.45 24.49 -1.82
N THR A 111 5.50 23.91 -3.04
CA THR A 111 4.45 23.04 -3.58
C THR A 111 4.08 21.88 -2.66
N PRO A 112 5.02 21.10 -2.08
CA PRO A 112 4.65 20.03 -1.14
C PRO A 112 3.87 20.55 0.08
N TRP A 113 4.20 21.73 0.60
CA TRP A 113 3.48 22.34 1.73
C TRP A 113 2.07 22.81 1.37
N LEU A 114 1.83 23.17 0.10
CA LEU A 114 0.52 23.58 -0.40
C LEU A 114 -0.32 22.38 -0.87
N VAL A 115 0.31 21.21 -1.07
CA VAL A 115 -0.38 20.00 -1.52
C VAL A 115 -0.74 19.05 -0.38
N TYR A 116 0.23 18.65 0.43
CA TYR A 116 0.05 17.53 1.35
C TYR A 116 -0.76 17.90 2.60
N PRO A 117 -0.44 18.97 3.36
CA PRO A 117 -1.24 19.37 4.52
C PRO A 117 -2.72 19.64 4.20
N PRO A 118 -3.09 20.38 3.13
CA PRO A 118 -4.51 20.60 2.83
C PRO A 118 -5.28 19.31 2.51
N ILE A 119 -4.66 18.37 1.79
CA ILE A 119 -5.29 17.08 1.50
C ILE A 119 -5.43 16.24 2.78
N TYR A 120 -4.41 16.25 3.64
CA TYR A 120 -4.50 15.63 4.96
C TYR A 120 -5.66 16.21 5.78
N LEU A 121 -5.78 17.55 5.85
CA LEU A 121 -6.87 18.21 6.56
C LEU A 121 -8.23 17.84 5.96
N ALA A 122 -8.35 17.84 4.64
CA ALA A 122 -9.59 17.51 3.94
C ALA A 122 -10.04 16.06 4.17
N LEU A 123 -9.11 15.11 4.30
CA LEU A 123 -9.43 13.68 4.37
C LEU A 123 -9.38 13.11 5.80
N VAL A 124 -8.38 13.47 6.61
CA VAL A 124 -8.21 12.95 7.97
C VAL A 124 -9.09 13.70 8.96
N SER A 125 -9.05 15.03 8.97
CA SER A 125 -9.78 15.82 9.96
C SER A 125 -11.31 15.71 9.80
N THR A 126 -11.80 15.49 8.58
CA THR A 126 -13.22 15.24 8.30
C THR A 126 -13.67 13.80 8.60
N GLY A 127 -12.73 12.90 8.90
CA GLY A 127 -13.00 11.47 9.08
C GLY A 127 -13.22 10.69 7.78
N LEU A 128 -13.20 11.35 6.61
CA LEU A 128 -13.45 10.73 5.30
C LEU A 128 -12.44 9.60 4.99
N ALA A 129 -11.16 9.80 5.29
CA ALA A 129 -10.13 8.77 5.09
C ALA A 129 -10.42 7.51 5.93
N ARG A 130 -10.84 7.70 7.18
CA ARG A 130 -11.21 6.58 8.07
C ARG A 130 -12.43 5.85 7.54
N PHE A 131 -13.44 6.59 7.08
CA PHE A 131 -14.64 6.02 6.48
C PHE A 131 -14.34 5.19 5.21
N ILE A 132 -13.50 5.71 4.30
CA ILE A 132 -13.11 5.00 3.08
C ILE A 132 -12.39 3.69 3.41
N VAL A 133 -11.39 3.75 4.31
CA VAL A 133 -10.59 2.59 4.71
C VAL A 133 -11.42 1.57 5.49
N SER A 134 -12.41 2.00 6.28
CA SER A 134 -13.26 1.09 7.05
C SER A 134 -14.31 0.39 6.21
N THR A 135 -14.86 1.08 5.19
CA THR A 135 -15.97 0.59 4.38
C THR A 135 -15.53 -0.50 3.39
N ALA A 136 -14.37 -0.32 2.74
CA ALA A 136 -13.91 -1.24 1.70
C ALA A 136 -12.40 -1.48 1.73
N PRO A 137 -11.83 -2.02 2.83
CA PRO A 137 -10.37 -2.10 3.01
C PRO A 137 -9.66 -2.86 1.89
N THR A 138 -10.22 -3.98 1.42
CA THR A 138 -9.62 -4.78 0.34
C THR A 138 -9.60 -4.02 -0.98
N LEU A 139 -10.70 -3.35 -1.35
CA LEU A 139 -10.77 -2.58 -2.60
C LEU A 139 -9.83 -1.37 -2.53
N VAL A 140 -9.84 -0.65 -1.41
CA VAL A 140 -8.95 0.50 -1.19
C VAL A 140 -7.49 0.08 -1.28
N ASN A 141 -7.11 -1.08 -0.73
CA ASN A 141 -5.74 -1.59 -0.82
C ASN A 141 -5.39 -2.03 -2.24
N LEU A 142 -6.30 -2.71 -2.96
CA LEU A 142 -6.05 -3.19 -4.32
C LEU A 142 -5.93 -2.03 -5.32
N PHE A 143 -6.90 -1.11 -5.34
CA PHE A 143 -6.80 0.10 -6.17
C PHE A 143 -5.64 0.99 -5.73
N GLY A 144 -5.42 1.10 -4.42
CA GLY A 144 -4.29 1.80 -3.83
C GLY A 144 -2.95 1.27 -4.34
N ALA A 145 -2.81 -0.04 -4.54
CA ALA A 145 -1.58 -0.64 -5.08
C ALA A 145 -1.28 -0.20 -6.52
N TYR A 146 -2.31 -0.04 -7.37
CA TYR A 146 -2.12 0.50 -8.72
C TYR A 146 -1.79 1.99 -8.71
N ILE A 147 -2.41 2.78 -7.82
CA ILE A 147 -2.05 4.19 -7.61
C ILE A 147 -0.61 4.30 -7.08
N ASP A 148 -0.20 3.41 -6.18
CA ASP A 148 1.18 3.32 -5.70
C ASP A 148 2.12 2.97 -6.86
N GLY A 149 1.73 2.04 -7.76
CA GLY A 149 2.46 1.76 -9.00
C GLY A 149 2.64 2.98 -9.90
N ILE A 150 1.57 3.77 -10.11
CA ILE A 150 1.62 5.02 -10.89
C ILE A 150 2.58 6.03 -10.26
N THR A 151 2.39 6.30 -8.97
CA THR A 151 3.15 7.35 -8.27
C THR A 151 4.62 6.95 -8.11
N ARG A 152 4.89 5.75 -7.60
CA ARG A 152 6.26 5.24 -7.40
C ARG A 152 6.97 4.96 -8.72
N GLY A 153 6.29 4.38 -9.71
CA GLY A 153 6.89 4.11 -11.03
C GLY A 153 7.25 5.38 -11.78
N THR A 154 6.42 6.43 -11.68
CA THR A 154 6.74 7.76 -12.22
C THR A 154 7.95 8.36 -11.50
N THR A 155 7.99 8.30 -10.17
CA THR A 155 9.15 8.76 -9.38
C THR A 155 10.44 8.05 -9.80
N ILE A 156 10.41 6.72 -9.93
CA ILE A 156 11.56 5.92 -10.39
C ILE A 156 12.01 6.36 -11.79
N SER A 157 11.08 6.57 -12.73
CA SER A 157 11.43 7.01 -14.09
C SER A 157 12.06 8.40 -14.17
N ALA A 158 11.89 9.23 -13.13
CA ALA A 158 12.49 10.56 -13.04
C ALA A 158 13.91 10.53 -12.43
N LEU A 159 14.27 9.46 -11.71
CA LEU A 159 15.57 9.34 -11.03
C LEU A 159 16.79 9.53 -11.92
N PRO A 160 16.84 9.07 -13.19
CA PRO A 160 18.03 9.28 -14.02
C PRO A 160 18.45 10.75 -14.09
N SER A 161 17.47 11.67 -14.19
CA SER A 161 17.76 13.11 -14.18
C SER A 161 18.33 13.59 -12.84
N THR A 162 17.81 13.07 -11.72
CA THR A 162 18.29 13.37 -10.37
C THR A 162 19.71 12.84 -10.13
N LEU A 163 20.00 11.61 -10.58
CA LEU A 163 21.32 11.00 -10.45
C LEU A 163 22.36 11.77 -11.29
N SER A 164 22.02 12.13 -12.54
CA SER A 164 22.87 12.96 -13.40
C SER A 164 23.14 14.34 -12.81
N ALA A 165 22.17 14.93 -12.11
CA ALA A 165 22.34 16.22 -11.43
C ALA A 165 23.20 16.13 -10.17
N SER A 166 23.36 14.94 -9.58
CA SER A 166 24.20 14.72 -8.40
C SER A 166 25.66 14.48 -8.79
N SER A 167 25.92 13.48 -9.63
CA SER A 167 27.27 13.15 -10.10
C SER A 167 27.23 12.24 -11.34
N PRO A 168 28.07 12.48 -12.37
CA PRO A 168 28.19 11.57 -13.51
C PRO A 168 28.51 10.12 -13.10
N ALA A 169 29.40 9.94 -12.11
CA ALA A 169 29.79 8.62 -11.63
C ALA A 169 28.63 7.84 -10.98
N ILE A 170 27.71 8.55 -10.32
CA ILE A 170 26.50 7.94 -9.75
C ILE A 170 25.49 7.63 -10.86
N ALA A 171 25.35 8.52 -11.84
CA ALA A 171 24.43 8.34 -12.96
C ALA A 171 24.80 7.14 -13.85
N GLU A 172 26.09 6.83 -13.97
CA GLU A 172 26.60 5.65 -14.70
C GLU A 172 26.60 4.37 -13.86
N SER A 173 26.25 4.45 -12.57
CA SER A 173 26.22 3.28 -11.69
C SER A 173 24.87 2.55 -11.74
N LEU A 174 24.89 1.35 -12.31
CA LEU A 174 23.74 0.44 -12.31
C LEU A 174 23.27 0.11 -10.88
N LEU A 175 24.23 -0.13 -9.97
CA LEU A 175 23.94 -0.42 -8.57
C LEU A 175 23.28 0.78 -7.88
N ALA A 176 23.79 2.00 -8.11
CA ALA A 176 23.16 3.20 -7.57
C ALA A 176 21.73 3.36 -8.09
N THR A 177 21.50 3.13 -9.38
CA THR A 177 20.16 3.17 -9.98
C THR A 177 19.21 2.19 -9.30
N ALA A 178 19.63 0.94 -9.09
CA ALA A 178 18.82 -0.07 -8.40
C ALA A 178 18.53 0.32 -6.94
N LEU A 179 19.57 0.65 -6.16
CA LEU A 179 19.44 0.95 -4.73
C LEU A 179 18.61 2.21 -4.50
N ILE A 180 18.91 3.30 -5.21
CA ILE A 180 18.18 4.57 -5.06
C ILE A 180 16.73 4.41 -5.51
N SER A 181 16.44 3.61 -6.55
CA SER A 181 15.05 3.32 -6.94
C SER A 181 14.25 2.66 -5.82
N GLY A 182 14.82 1.64 -5.17
CA GLY A 182 14.18 0.97 -4.04
C GLY A 182 14.04 1.85 -2.79
N ILE A 183 15.08 2.61 -2.44
CA ILE A 183 15.11 3.51 -1.29
C ILE A 183 14.10 4.65 -1.45
N THR A 184 14.05 5.28 -2.63
CA THR A 184 13.19 6.44 -2.90
C THR A 184 11.71 6.11 -2.68
N VAL A 185 11.28 4.89 -3.03
CA VAL A 185 9.86 4.52 -2.97
C VAL A 185 9.44 3.84 -1.66
N SER A 186 10.39 3.55 -0.77
CA SER A 186 10.14 2.74 0.44
C SER A 186 10.48 3.45 1.75
N SER A 187 11.46 4.35 1.74
CA SER A 187 12.07 4.87 2.98
C SER A 187 11.13 5.70 3.85
N GLY A 188 10.14 6.41 3.29
CA GLY A 188 9.13 7.12 4.09
C GLY A 188 8.34 6.20 5.03
N GLY A 189 7.92 5.04 4.51
CA GLY A 189 7.28 4.00 5.32
C GLY A 189 8.23 3.41 6.36
N TRP A 190 9.50 3.20 6.01
CA TRP A 190 10.49 2.68 6.96
C TRP A 190 10.77 3.62 8.11
N ILE A 191 10.88 4.92 7.87
CA ILE A 191 11.08 5.92 8.94
C ILE A 191 9.87 5.91 9.88
N VAL A 192 8.65 5.93 9.33
CA VAL A 192 7.41 5.85 10.12
C VAL A 192 7.36 4.60 10.99
N GLN A 193 7.79 3.46 10.47
CA GLN A 193 7.83 2.21 11.23
C GLN A 193 8.96 2.19 12.26
N ALA A 194 10.16 2.64 11.88
CA ALA A 194 11.34 2.66 12.73
C ALA A 194 11.18 3.58 13.94
N PHE A 195 10.36 4.62 13.85
CA PHE A 195 10.07 5.53 14.97
C PHE A 195 8.66 5.37 15.54
N GLY A 196 7.90 4.36 15.10
CA GLY A 196 6.54 4.13 15.59
C GLY A 196 5.62 5.34 15.42
N MET A 197 5.81 6.14 14.37
CA MET A 197 5.12 7.43 14.22
C MET A 197 3.59 7.27 14.04
N HIS A 198 3.16 6.09 13.61
CA HIS A 198 1.77 5.71 13.44
C HIS A 198 1.09 5.22 14.73
N GLU A 199 1.81 5.10 15.85
CA GLU A 199 1.32 4.60 17.14
C GLU A 199 0.86 5.77 18.04
N ASP A 200 0.29 5.44 19.21
CA ASP A 200 -0.10 6.45 20.23
C ASP A 200 1.13 7.19 20.80
N GLU A 201 2.24 6.46 20.98
CA GLU A 201 3.52 6.97 21.47
C GLU A 201 4.62 6.56 20.49
N TRP A 202 5.48 7.52 20.12
CA TRP A 202 6.61 7.25 19.25
C TRP A 202 7.65 6.42 19.99
N LYS A 203 8.11 5.36 19.34
CA LYS A 203 9.07 4.41 19.90
C LYS A 203 10.02 3.97 18.81
N VAL A 204 11.28 3.79 19.17
CA VAL A 204 12.24 3.20 18.24
C VAL A 204 11.92 1.72 18.09
N GLY A 205 11.70 1.30 16.86
CA GLY A 205 11.34 -0.05 16.47
C GLY A 205 12.13 -0.50 15.25
N LYS A 206 11.83 -1.72 14.81
CA LYS A 206 12.46 -2.34 13.65
C LYS A 206 11.57 -2.17 12.42
N PRO A 207 12.00 -1.47 11.36
CA PRO A 207 11.22 -1.39 10.13
C PRO A 207 11.09 -2.76 9.48
N THR A 208 9.96 -3.01 8.80
CA THR A 208 9.60 -4.32 8.23
C THR A 208 10.65 -4.86 7.27
N VAL A 209 11.36 -3.99 6.55
CA VAL A 209 12.44 -4.40 5.63
C VAL A 209 13.53 -5.22 6.34
N LEU A 210 13.77 -4.98 7.63
CA LEU A 210 14.75 -5.73 8.40
C LEU A 210 14.20 -7.04 8.98
N ASN A 211 12.89 -7.29 8.91
CA ASN A 211 12.29 -8.54 9.37
C ASN A 211 12.59 -9.73 8.44
N GLY A 212 13.08 -9.45 7.23
CA GLY A 212 13.32 -10.46 6.21
C GLY A 212 12.01 -10.93 5.55
N GLY A 213 12.12 -11.90 4.64
CA GLY A 213 10.96 -12.41 3.90
C GLY A 213 10.66 -11.63 2.63
N VAL A 214 10.17 -12.35 1.62
CA VAL A 214 9.96 -11.83 0.26
C VAL A 214 8.90 -10.74 0.21
N LEU A 215 7.83 -10.87 1.00
CA LEU A 215 6.71 -9.90 1.03
C LEU A 215 7.05 -8.62 1.81
N ASP A 216 7.81 -8.72 2.89
CA ASP A 216 8.16 -7.57 3.74
C ASP A 216 9.27 -6.70 3.12
N THR A 217 10.11 -7.32 2.28
CA THR A 217 11.13 -6.63 1.48
C THR A 217 10.64 -6.26 0.08
N LEU A 218 9.38 -6.57 -0.27
CA LEU A 218 8.83 -6.38 -1.61
C LEU A 218 8.93 -4.94 -2.09
N ASP A 219 8.63 -3.97 -1.24
CA ASP A 219 8.72 -2.55 -1.62
C ASP A 219 10.14 -2.17 -2.08
N LEU A 220 11.18 -2.70 -1.40
CA LEU A 220 12.57 -2.43 -1.73
C LEU A 220 12.97 -3.04 -3.06
N TRP A 221 12.83 -4.36 -3.19
CA TRP A 221 13.34 -5.05 -4.37
C TRP A 221 12.47 -4.80 -5.60
N SER A 222 11.16 -4.59 -5.45
CA SER A 222 10.29 -4.21 -6.58
C SER A 222 10.64 -2.82 -7.11
N GLY A 223 10.95 -1.86 -6.24
CA GLY A 223 11.46 -0.55 -6.65
C GLY A 223 12.80 -0.66 -7.38
N ALA A 224 13.74 -1.45 -6.85
CA ALA A 224 15.03 -1.70 -7.49
C ALA A 224 14.89 -2.37 -8.87
N LEU A 225 14.07 -3.43 -8.95
CA LEU A 225 13.79 -4.14 -10.20
C LEU A 225 13.10 -3.22 -11.21
N THR A 226 12.18 -2.37 -10.77
CA THR A 226 11.49 -1.41 -11.65
C THR A 226 12.45 -0.36 -12.21
N GLY A 227 13.42 0.09 -11.41
CA GLY A 227 14.49 0.98 -11.87
C GLY A 227 15.39 0.32 -12.92
N LEU A 228 15.80 -0.92 -12.68
CA LEU A 228 16.57 -1.72 -13.64
C LEU A 228 15.79 -2.00 -14.93
N LEU A 229 14.49 -2.31 -14.81
CA LEU A 229 13.60 -2.48 -15.96
C LEU A 229 13.50 -1.20 -16.79
N TYR A 230 13.27 -0.05 -16.14
CA TYR A 230 13.22 1.23 -16.83
C TYR A 230 14.54 1.53 -17.56
N ALA A 231 15.67 1.28 -16.89
CA ALA A 231 16.99 1.47 -17.47
C ALA A 231 17.28 0.51 -18.64
N THR A 232 16.80 -0.73 -18.57
CA THR A 232 16.89 -1.72 -19.67
C THR A 232 16.07 -1.25 -20.87
N LEU A 233 14.82 -0.82 -20.64
CA LEU A 233 13.90 -0.37 -21.68
C LEU A 233 14.39 0.89 -22.41
N THR A 234 15.02 1.80 -21.68
CA THR A 234 15.58 3.05 -22.21
C THR A 234 17.03 2.90 -22.71
N GLY A 235 17.67 1.76 -22.42
CA GLY A 235 19.05 1.45 -22.79
C GLY A 235 20.07 2.40 -22.16
N SER A 236 19.88 2.72 -20.88
CA SER A 236 20.77 3.62 -20.13
C SER A 236 22.15 3.02 -19.83
N PHE A 237 22.26 1.69 -19.78
CA PHE A 237 23.48 0.97 -19.40
C PHE A 237 23.80 -0.14 -20.39
N ALA A 238 25.07 -0.24 -20.79
CA ALA A 238 25.54 -1.26 -21.73
C ALA A 238 25.56 -2.66 -21.09
N GLU A 239 25.74 -2.74 -19.77
CA GLU A 239 25.70 -3.96 -18.98
C GLU A 239 24.35 -4.69 -19.08
N LEU A 240 23.29 -3.96 -19.44
CA LEU A 240 21.94 -4.50 -19.60
C LEU A 240 21.64 -4.95 -21.04
N ASP A 241 22.60 -4.90 -21.96
CA ASP A 241 22.37 -5.20 -23.38
C ASP A 241 21.83 -6.62 -23.63
N GLY A 242 22.27 -7.61 -22.85
CA GLY A 242 21.74 -8.97 -22.91
C GLY A 242 20.28 -9.05 -22.46
N ALA A 243 19.95 -8.42 -21.32
CA ALA A 243 18.57 -8.33 -20.84
C ALA A 243 17.68 -7.54 -21.81
N ARG A 244 18.23 -6.50 -22.43
CA ARG A 244 17.57 -5.68 -23.44
C ARG A 244 17.22 -6.51 -24.68
N ALA A 245 18.14 -7.36 -25.15
CA ALA A 245 17.89 -8.26 -26.29
C ALA A 245 16.75 -9.24 -25.99
N VAL A 246 16.73 -9.85 -24.80
CA VAL A 246 15.65 -10.75 -24.38
C VAL A 246 14.32 -10.01 -24.28
N LEU A 247 14.31 -8.84 -23.63
CA LEU A 247 13.09 -8.06 -23.43
C LEU A 247 12.52 -7.52 -24.75
N ALA A 248 13.39 -7.19 -25.71
CA ALA A 248 12.96 -6.76 -27.04
C ALA A 248 12.11 -7.83 -27.73
N LEU A 249 12.38 -9.12 -27.53
CA LEU A 249 11.58 -10.23 -28.08
C LEU A 249 10.15 -10.26 -27.52
N ALA A 250 9.96 -9.80 -26.29
CA ALA A 250 8.66 -9.77 -25.62
C ALA A 250 7.88 -8.47 -25.88
N ILE A 251 8.51 -7.43 -26.44
CA ILE A 251 7.84 -6.15 -26.73
C ILE A 251 7.26 -6.15 -28.16
N PRO A 252 5.94 -5.94 -28.30
CA PRO A 252 5.26 -5.78 -29.60
C PRO A 252 5.86 -4.67 -30.47
N ASP A 253 5.88 -4.88 -31.78
CA ASP A 253 6.48 -3.95 -32.74
C ASP A 253 5.86 -2.54 -32.73
N ASP A 254 4.59 -2.41 -32.38
CA ASP A 254 3.87 -1.14 -32.27
C ASP A 254 4.35 -0.27 -31.09
N LEU A 255 4.89 -0.89 -30.04
CA LEU A 255 5.46 -0.21 -28.87
C LEU A 255 6.96 0.10 -29.02
N ARG A 256 7.63 -0.51 -30.01
CA ARG A 256 9.07 -0.31 -30.23
C ARG A 256 9.36 1.11 -30.72
N ALA A 257 10.46 1.68 -30.24
CA ALA A 257 10.87 3.02 -30.64
C ALA A 257 11.19 3.05 -32.16
N LYS A 258 10.50 3.92 -32.90
CA LYS A 258 10.72 4.09 -34.35
C LYS A 258 12.08 4.70 -34.70
N ARG A 259 12.75 5.35 -33.74
CA ARG A 259 14.12 5.87 -33.88
C ARG A 259 15.10 4.87 -33.27
N LEU A 260 15.84 4.18 -34.15
CA LEU A 260 17.02 3.39 -33.80
C LEU A 260 18.03 4.29 -33.08
N GLY A 261 18.43 3.93 -31.85
CA GLY A 261 19.66 4.51 -31.30
C GLY A 261 19.96 4.34 -29.81
N LYS A 262 18.97 4.19 -28.91
CA LYS A 262 19.30 4.05 -27.46
C LYS A 262 18.43 3.06 -26.67
N GLY A 263 17.10 3.09 -26.80
CA GLY A 263 16.20 2.21 -26.05
C GLY A 263 15.36 1.27 -26.92
N ILE A 264 14.73 0.25 -26.31
CA ILE A 264 13.73 -0.61 -26.97
C ILE A 264 12.46 0.19 -27.25
N VAL A 265 12.08 1.05 -26.31
CA VAL A 265 10.86 1.87 -26.33
C VAL A 265 11.19 3.31 -25.96
N ASP A 266 10.30 4.26 -26.24
CA ASP A 266 10.46 5.65 -25.78
C ASP A 266 10.30 5.76 -24.25
N THR A 267 10.71 6.89 -23.67
CA THR A 267 10.72 7.10 -22.22
C THR A 267 9.33 7.06 -21.59
N ASN A 268 8.29 7.51 -22.29
CA ASN A 268 6.92 7.48 -21.74
C ASN A 268 6.36 6.06 -21.76
N THR A 269 6.62 5.30 -22.83
CA THR A 269 6.28 3.88 -22.92
C THR A 269 7.06 3.06 -21.89
N ALA A 270 8.36 3.32 -21.71
CA ALA A 270 9.16 2.68 -20.66
C ALA A 270 8.59 2.95 -19.26
N ARG A 271 8.22 4.20 -18.97
CA ARG A 271 7.56 4.58 -17.72
C ARG A 271 6.25 3.82 -17.53
N ALA A 272 5.41 3.74 -18.55
CA ALA A 272 4.13 3.05 -18.48
C ALA A 272 4.31 1.55 -18.20
N ILE A 273 5.26 0.89 -18.85
CA ILE A 273 5.60 -0.53 -18.58
C ILE A 273 6.09 -0.69 -17.14
N SER A 274 7.01 0.17 -16.68
CA SER A 274 7.50 0.16 -15.29
C SER A 274 6.38 0.35 -14.26
N VAL A 275 5.46 1.28 -14.49
CA VAL A 275 4.27 1.51 -13.65
C VAL A 275 3.38 0.28 -13.61
N LEU A 276 3.14 -0.36 -14.76
CA LEU A 276 2.31 -1.55 -14.86
C LEU A 276 2.92 -2.73 -14.09
N VAL A 277 4.22 -2.98 -14.26
CA VAL A 277 4.94 -4.05 -13.56
C VAL A 277 4.95 -3.79 -12.05
N LEU A 278 5.32 -2.59 -11.61
CA LEU A 278 5.34 -2.25 -10.19
C LEU A 278 3.95 -2.34 -9.56
N GLY A 279 2.94 -1.75 -10.21
CA GLY A 279 1.55 -1.81 -9.75
C GLY A 279 1.04 -3.24 -9.63
N SER A 280 1.39 -4.12 -10.59
CA SER A 280 1.02 -5.53 -10.57
C SER A 280 1.70 -6.29 -9.42
N LEU A 281 2.99 -6.02 -9.14
CA LEU A 281 3.70 -6.60 -8.00
C LEU A 281 3.10 -6.18 -6.66
N LEU A 282 2.76 -4.90 -6.52
CA LEU A 282 2.11 -4.38 -5.31
C LEU A 282 0.68 -4.94 -5.16
N ALA A 283 -0.07 -5.04 -6.25
CA ALA A 283 -1.41 -5.64 -6.24
C ALA A 283 -1.35 -7.13 -5.86
N ALA A 284 -0.39 -7.87 -6.43
CA ALA A 284 -0.14 -9.26 -6.07
C ALA A 284 0.16 -9.42 -4.59
N ARG A 285 0.99 -8.55 -4.00
CA ARG A 285 1.24 -8.53 -2.54
C ARG A 285 -0.05 -8.39 -1.75
N VAL A 286 -0.91 -7.44 -2.12
CA VAL A 286 -2.20 -7.21 -1.43
C VAL A 286 -3.09 -8.46 -1.52
N VAL A 287 -3.18 -9.09 -2.69
CA VAL A 287 -3.96 -10.32 -2.88
C VAL A 287 -3.37 -11.47 -2.06
N THR A 288 -2.05 -11.67 -2.08
CA THR A 288 -1.38 -12.70 -1.28
C THR A 288 -1.61 -12.49 0.21
N GLN A 289 -1.46 -11.26 0.72
CA GLN A 289 -1.70 -10.95 2.13
C GLN A 289 -3.17 -11.16 2.52
N ALA A 290 -4.12 -10.83 1.64
CA ALA A 290 -5.53 -11.11 1.88
C ALA A 290 -5.80 -12.62 1.96
N ILE A 291 -5.25 -13.41 1.03
CA ILE A 291 -5.41 -14.88 1.02
C ILE A 291 -4.77 -15.52 2.26
N LEU A 292 -3.54 -15.12 2.62
CA LEU A 292 -2.84 -15.64 3.79
C LEU A 292 -3.56 -15.22 5.08
N GLY A 293 -4.02 -13.97 5.18
CA GLY A 293 -4.79 -13.49 6.32
C GLY A 293 -6.13 -14.21 6.51
N LEU A 294 -6.74 -14.73 5.44
CA LEU A 294 -7.90 -15.61 5.55
C LEU A 294 -7.54 -16.99 6.11
N ARG A 295 -6.35 -17.51 5.80
CA ARG A 295 -5.86 -18.81 6.28
C ARG A 295 -5.52 -18.78 7.78
N ASP A 296 -5.02 -17.66 8.28
CA ASP A 296 -4.63 -17.51 9.69
C ASP A 296 -5.81 -17.19 10.63
N ARG A 297 -6.98 -16.85 10.07
CA ARG A 297 -8.22 -16.75 10.84
C ARG A 297 -8.68 -18.16 11.23
N LYS A 298 -8.28 -18.63 12.42
CA LYS A 298 -8.94 -19.77 13.06
C LYS A 298 -10.45 -19.52 13.03
N PRO A 299 -11.29 -20.50 12.67
CA PRO A 299 -12.73 -20.36 12.78
C PRO A 299 -13.03 -20.01 14.22
N VAL A 300 -13.57 -18.81 14.43
CA VAL A 300 -14.04 -18.40 15.73
C VAL A 300 -15.31 -19.21 15.97
N THR A 301 -15.17 -20.43 16.52
CA THR A 301 -16.28 -21.16 17.12
C THR A 301 -16.62 -20.45 18.43
N ARG A 302 -17.07 -19.18 18.35
CA ARG A 302 -17.74 -18.52 19.48
C ARG A 302 -19.16 -19.03 19.46
N VAL A 303 -19.39 -20.16 20.13
CA VAL A 303 -20.69 -20.35 20.77
C VAL A 303 -20.68 -19.32 21.88
N GLN A 304 -21.27 -18.14 21.65
CA GLN A 304 -21.58 -17.23 22.74
C GLN A 304 -22.53 -17.99 23.66
N THR A 305 -22.02 -18.42 24.81
CA THR A 305 -22.86 -18.95 25.87
C THR A 305 -23.86 -17.86 26.22
N GLN A 306 -25.12 -18.24 26.47
CA GLN A 306 -26.23 -17.32 26.74
C GLN A 306 -25.91 -16.27 27.84
N GLU A 307 -24.94 -16.56 28.70
CA GLU A 307 -24.38 -15.69 29.74
C GLU A 307 -23.63 -14.45 29.18
N GLU A 308 -22.80 -14.59 28.13
CA GLU A 308 -22.10 -13.45 27.51
C GLU A 308 -23.10 -12.47 26.88
N ILE A 309 -24.22 -12.99 26.34
CA ILE A 309 -25.28 -12.18 25.72
C ILE A 309 -26.07 -11.41 26.79
N ILE A 310 -26.30 -12.01 27.96
CA ILE A 310 -27.02 -11.35 29.06
C ILE A 310 -26.16 -10.26 29.70
N GLU A 311 -24.87 -10.52 29.95
CA GLU A 311 -23.94 -9.52 30.51
C GLU A 311 -23.75 -8.31 29.57
N GLU A 312 -23.71 -8.55 28.25
CA GLU A 312 -23.62 -7.49 27.24
C GLU A 312 -24.92 -6.66 27.13
N LEU A 313 -26.09 -7.29 27.34
CA LEU A 313 -27.39 -6.60 27.26
C LEU A 313 -27.77 -5.85 28.54
N THR A 314 -27.36 -6.33 29.71
CA THR A 314 -27.79 -5.74 30.99
C THR A 314 -26.72 -4.91 31.68
N GLY A 315 -25.44 -5.05 31.31
CA GLY A 315 -24.32 -4.37 31.97
C GLY A 315 -24.07 -4.82 33.42
N GLU A 316 -24.81 -5.82 33.90
CA GLU A 316 -24.62 -6.43 35.21
C GLU A 316 -23.82 -7.71 35.08
N LYS A 317 -22.70 -7.79 35.81
CA LYS A 317 -22.00 -9.06 36.04
C LYS A 317 -22.92 -10.01 36.80
N VAL A 318 -23.49 -10.98 36.10
CA VAL A 318 -24.27 -12.03 36.73
C VAL A 318 -23.29 -12.97 37.44
N GLU A 319 -23.14 -12.78 38.74
CA GLU A 319 -22.36 -13.70 39.57
C GLU A 319 -23.18 -14.98 39.77
N VAL A 320 -22.96 -15.97 38.89
CA VAL A 320 -23.57 -17.28 39.01
C VAL A 320 -22.97 -17.96 40.23
N VAL A 321 -23.70 -17.89 41.35
CA VAL A 321 -23.45 -18.74 42.52
C VAL A 321 -23.58 -20.18 42.05
N LYS A 322 -22.43 -20.84 41.83
CA LYS A 322 -22.36 -22.27 41.54
C LYS A 322 -22.81 -23.01 42.79
N THR A 323 -24.10 -23.22 42.92
CA THR A 323 -24.64 -24.15 43.91
C THR A 323 -24.15 -25.54 43.52
N PRO A 324 -23.42 -26.26 44.38
CA PRO A 324 -23.08 -27.65 44.11
C PRO A 324 -24.38 -28.46 44.22
N LEU A 325 -25.01 -28.71 43.07
CA LEU A 325 -26.07 -29.70 42.96
C LEU A 325 -25.39 -31.05 42.73
N ASP A 326 -25.15 -31.74 43.83
CA ASP A 326 -24.91 -33.17 43.83
C ASP A 326 -26.23 -33.84 43.40
N VAL A 327 -26.31 -34.21 42.12
CA VAL A 327 -27.49 -34.86 41.56
C VAL A 327 -27.45 -36.33 41.96
N GLN A 328 -27.99 -36.66 43.14
CA GLN A 328 -28.47 -38.00 43.38
C GLN A 328 -29.75 -38.23 42.57
N ILE A 329 -29.63 -39.11 41.57
CA ILE A 329 -30.73 -39.61 40.77
C ILE A 329 -31.59 -40.49 41.67
N GLY A 330 -32.69 -39.95 42.19
CA GLY A 330 -33.59 -40.74 43.03
C GLY A 330 -34.76 -39.97 43.65
N GLY A 331 -35.78 -39.67 42.84
CA GLY A 331 -37.17 -39.66 43.31
C GLY A 331 -37.71 -38.42 44.03
N THR A 332 -38.98 -38.16 43.71
CA THR A 332 -40.00 -37.35 44.41
C THR A 332 -39.99 -35.82 44.33
N LYS A 333 -41.06 -35.33 43.67
CA LYS A 333 -41.64 -33.99 43.59
C LYS A 333 -41.13 -32.95 44.62
N VAL A 334 -40.55 -31.88 44.10
CA VAL A 334 -40.28 -30.64 44.85
C VAL A 334 -41.38 -29.61 44.55
N THR A 335 -42.19 -29.27 45.56
CA THR A 335 -43.11 -28.12 45.53
C THR A 335 -42.37 -26.80 45.79
N PRO A 336 -42.77 -25.66 45.18
CA PRO A 336 -42.06 -24.41 45.32
C PRO A 336 -42.30 -23.75 46.69
N ARG A 337 -41.21 -23.41 47.39
CA ARG A 337 -41.25 -22.67 48.66
C ARG A 337 -41.35 -21.17 48.39
N LYS A 338 -42.49 -20.57 48.75
CA LYS A 338 -42.78 -19.13 48.72
C LYS A 338 -41.77 -18.38 49.62
N LYS A 339 -40.88 -17.57 49.04
CA LYS A 339 -39.97 -16.69 49.81
C LYS A 339 -40.72 -15.44 50.29
N ARG A 340 -40.50 -15.13 51.57
CA ARG A 340 -41.08 -14.03 52.34
C ARG A 340 -40.20 -12.79 52.14
N GLY A 341 -40.80 -11.68 51.69
CA GLY A 341 -40.10 -10.40 51.50
C GLY A 341 -39.57 -9.84 52.81
N LYS A 342 -38.35 -9.27 52.77
CA LYS A 342 -37.79 -8.45 53.84
C LYS A 342 -37.82 -6.99 53.38
N SER A 343 -38.44 -6.15 54.20
CA SER A 343 -38.49 -4.70 54.11
C SER A 343 -37.10 -4.08 54.25
N ALA A 344 -36.75 -3.16 53.35
CA ALA A 344 -35.60 -2.27 53.51
C ALA A 344 -35.96 -1.16 54.50
N GLY A 345 -35.14 -1.02 55.55
CA GLY A 345 -35.17 0.12 56.45
C GLY A 345 -34.36 1.28 55.87
N LEU A 346 -34.94 2.47 55.98
CA LEU A 346 -34.30 3.77 55.79
C LEU A 346 -33.26 4.01 56.90
N GLY A 347 -32.10 4.56 56.52
CA GLY A 347 -31.07 5.02 57.45
C GLY A 347 -30.24 6.14 56.82
N SER A 348 -30.59 7.37 57.22
CA SER A 348 -29.83 8.64 57.33
C SER A 348 -28.70 8.94 56.35
#